data_AF-A0AAW6HRR9-F1
#
_entry.id   AF-A0AAW6HRR9-F1
#
_cell.length_a   1.000
_cell.length_b   1.000
_cell.length_c   1.000
_cell.angle_alpha   90.00
_cell.angle_beta   90.00
_cell.angle_gamma   90.00
#
_symmetry.space_group_name_H-M   'P 1'
#
loop_
_entity.id
_entity.type
_entity.pdbx_description
1 polymer ?
#
loop_
_entity_poly.entity_id
_entity_poly.type
_entity_poly.pdbx_seq_one_letter_code
_entity_poly.pdbx_strand_id
1 'polypeptide(L)'
;MKNKKILNIASLLGIFSVVSLSMTSCNGLKPSNSQMNNEKSTNRDELNNGLNPITPDNSGVSVDEMDNSVVNKLKTELSQLITNKNSIVSMYADYAKIKKELENAYTNAETINNNNGSNKEQLENAKDNLESAINKARTDKNEFDDKNQSLVSAYNNLKNIVKSKNTNLDQFESAKYKGIKDKLNILYENAETILNNTLQPERDLQIDTITSKKIEIDTAISNISTWKTNADMFSNYLMYKITQEKFQGTFTKTGTQSANYSFVGFSNDEQHDFKFAKRVVKENVASASLSNSDQLTDVSWIYDLTGTDAKYEFNFEYFGPSNAFLYFPYKLAKSSDINNLSLKYKLNTSQTQEITLENPEVKSIKIAKVRLNNLIFGQNTISFNTDNNKVTPMIGNMYITSSEDSENNIYNNIFGNEISNTNQNSITVNFLKGYGLANKHDTIIRRYNATLDDRGSAQQHFVLGFLGNNGTTNPESNESYYSFYVNAPQKGNYDISGIFSSGETNNNNIRGIILWRDSYNNDKKARFDRLISFNSWDKLKTFTKTDKASGFSGSLELEKGLNKIIVSGNMPAKPAPNLGNLTFTLTTIDSRSM
;
A
#
# COMPACT_ATOMS: atom_id res chain seq x y z
N MET A 1 -25.10 19.75 10.83
CA MET A 1 -26.54 19.40 11.00
C MET A 1 -26.68 18.47 12.21
N LYS A 2 -27.87 18.38 12.84
CA LYS A 2 -28.06 17.58 14.08
C LYS A 2 -28.46 16.14 13.76
N ASN A 3 -27.52 15.19 13.81
CA ASN A 3 -27.85 13.76 13.69
C ASN A 3 -28.10 13.15 15.08
N LYS A 4 -29.28 12.55 15.25
CA LYS A 4 -29.69 11.91 16.52
C LYS A 4 -28.90 10.62 16.73
N LYS A 5 -28.24 10.48 17.89
CA LYS A 5 -27.83 9.16 18.40
C LYS A 5 -29.04 8.50 19.05
N ILE A 6 -29.45 7.33 18.55
CA ILE A 6 -30.42 6.46 19.23
C ILE A 6 -29.61 5.49 20.08
N LEU A 7 -29.83 5.52 21.40
CA LEU A 7 -29.13 4.69 22.38
C LEU A 7 -30.18 3.85 23.13
N ASN A 8 -30.50 2.66 22.59
CA ASN A 8 -31.43 1.74 23.23
C ASN A 8 -30.74 1.00 24.39
N ILE A 9 -30.80 1.58 25.58
CA ILE A 9 -30.48 0.87 26.82
C ILE A 9 -31.69 -0.01 27.18
N ALA A 10 -31.63 -1.29 26.83
CA ALA A 10 -32.60 -2.29 27.27
C ALA A 10 -32.30 -2.72 28.72
N SER A 11 -32.65 -1.88 29.69
CA SER A 11 -32.64 -2.26 31.10
C SER A 11 -33.85 -3.15 31.40
N LEU A 12 -33.63 -4.43 31.70
CA LEU A 12 -34.70 -5.30 32.20
C LEU A 12 -34.21 -6.21 33.33
N LEU A 13 -34.09 -5.62 34.53
CA LEU A 13 -34.06 -6.36 35.79
C LEU A 13 -35.46 -6.92 36.08
N GLY A 14 -35.82 -8.02 35.41
CA GLY A 14 -37.02 -8.79 35.71
C GLY A 14 -36.82 -9.58 37.01
N ILE A 15 -37.49 -9.15 38.08
CA ILE A 15 -37.32 -9.73 39.41
C ILE A 15 -38.03 -11.10 39.48
N PHE A 16 -37.27 -12.17 39.63
CA PHE A 16 -37.76 -13.46 40.13
C PHE A 16 -37.23 -13.72 41.53
N SER A 17 -37.95 -13.20 42.53
CA SER A 17 -37.68 -13.45 43.95
C SER A 17 -38.35 -14.75 44.39
N VAL A 18 -37.58 -15.83 44.48
CA VAL A 18 -37.96 -17.05 45.23
C VAL A 18 -37.06 -17.13 46.45
N VAL A 19 -37.66 -17.19 47.65
CA VAL A 19 -36.92 -17.14 48.92
C VAL A 19 -36.27 -18.49 49.21
N SER A 20 -34.96 -18.59 49.04
CA SER A 20 -34.16 -19.71 49.56
C SER A 20 -33.77 -19.46 51.01
N LEU A 21 -34.45 -20.11 51.95
CA LEU A 21 -34.04 -20.14 53.37
C LEU A 21 -32.78 -21.01 53.53
N SER A 22 -31.60 -20.40 53.48
CA SER A 22 -30.33 -21.09 53.77
C SER A 22 -30.16 -21.29 55.27
N MET A 23 -30.27 -22.54 55.75
CA MET A 23 -29.84 -22.89 57.10
C MET A 23 -28.31 -23.04 57.20
N THR A 24 -27.80 -22.86 58.42
CA THR A 24 -26.43 -22.45 58.72
C THR A 24 -25.38 -23.55 58.58
N SER A 25 -24.16 -23.16 58.16
CA SER A 25 -22.93 -23.72 58.73
C SER A 25 -21.88 -22.61 58.87
N CYS A 26 -21.09 -22.65 59.95
CA CYS A 26 -20.27 -21.53 60.40
C CYS A 26 -18.79 -21.70 60.08
N ASN A 27 -18.07 -20.59 59.85
CA ASN A 27 -16.96 -20.25 60.75
C ASN A 27 -16.43 -18.81 60.61
N GLY A 28 -16.15 -18.20 61.77
CA GLY A 28 -15.01 -17.28 61.97
C GLY A 28 -15.05 -15.88 61.37
N LEU A 29 -15.61 -14.91 62.11
CA LEU A 29 -14.87 -13.71 62.57
C LEU A 29 -15.65 -12.99 63.69
N LYS A 30 -14.96 -12.13 64.47
CA LYS A 30 -15.50 -11.45 65.68
C LYS A 30 -15.79 -9.95 65.42
N PRO A 31 -16.55 -9.26 66.30
CA PRO A 31 -17.47 -8.20 65.89
C PRO A 31 -16.95 -6.76 66.04
N SER A 32 -17.77 -5.82 65.60
CA SER A 32 -17.84 -4.45 66.13
C SER A 32 -19.25 -4.16 66.67
N ASN A 33 -19.36 -3.18 67.57
CA ASN A 33 -20.62 -2.71 68.18
C ASN A 33 -21.46 -1.88 67.15
N SER A 34 -22.73 -1.52 67.37
CA SER A 34 -23.40 -1.13 68.62
C SER A 34 -24.94 -1.10 68.53
N GLN A 35 -25.61 -1.19 69.70
CA GLN A 35 -26.93 -0.66 70.10
C GLN A 35 -28.15 -0.88 69.17
N MET A 36 -29.18 -1.64 69.59
CA MET A 36 -30.25 -1.27 70.56
C MET A 36 -31.17 -0.10 70.14
N ASN A 37 -32.42 -0.44 69.82
CA ASN A 37 -33.68 -0.04 70.51
C ASN A 37 -34.83 -0.91 69.92
N ASN A 38 -35.84 -1.40 70.65
CA ASN A 38 -36.91 -0.74 71.43
C ASN A 38 -37.76 0.21 70.54
N GLU A 39 -39.10 0.16 70.49
CA GLU A 39 -40.15 -0.57 71.23
C GLU A 39 -41.34 -0.84 70.24
N LYS A 40 -42.04 -2.00 70.21
CA LYS A 40 -43.13 -2.49 71.09
C LYS A 40 -44.49 -1.80 70.87
N SER A 41 -45.57 -2.62 70.83
CA SER A 41 -46.98 -2.26 71.12
C SER A 41 -47.74 -1.43 70.04
N THR A 42 -49.05 -1.61 69.79
CA THR A 42 -50.06 -2.64 70.16
C THR A 42 -51.30 -2.49 69.26
N ASN A 43 -52.19 -3.52 69.21
CA ASN A 43 -53.67 -3.38 69.16
C ASN A 43 -54.33 -2.76 67.88
N ARG A 44 -55.60 -3.06 67.51
CA ARG A 44 -56.54 -4.15 67.87
C ARG A 44 -57.75 -4.14 66.89
N ASP A 45 -58.78 -4.92 67.24
CA ASP A 45 -60.21 -4.77 66.89
C ASP A 45 -60.71 -5.26 65.51
N GLU A 46 -61.93 -5.81 65.39
CA GLU A 46 -62.64 -6.83 66.22
C GLU A 46 -63.99 -7.20 65.52
N LEU A 47 -64.33 -8.51 65.44
CA LEU A 47 -65.72 -9.05 65.33
C LEU A 47 -66.55 -8.58 64.09
N ASN A 48 -67.77 -9.03 63.74
CA ASN A 48 -68.64 -10.20 64.02
C ASN A 48 -69.50 -10.42 62.73
N ASN A 49 -70.27 -11.48 62.44
CA ASN A 49 -70.72 -12.72 63.11
C ASN A 49 -70.72 -13.85 62.02
N GLY A 50 -71.53 -14.92 61.92
CA GLY A 50 -72.70 -15.46 62.63
C GLY A 50 -73.13 -16.84 62.04
N LEU A 51 -74.30 -17.37 62.44
CA LEU A 51 -74.66 -18.80 62.29
C LEU A 51 -76.20 -19.01 62.06
N ASN A 52 -76.72 -20.10 61.44
CA ASN A 52 -76.07 -21.27 60.81
C ASN A 52 -76.66 -21.69 59.42
N PRO A 53 -77.79 -22.45 59.27
CA PRO A 53 -77.78 -23.58 58.30
C PRO A 53 -78.96 -23.70 57.30
N ILE A 54 -78.73 -24.40 56.17
CA ILE A 54 -79.70 -25.26 55.44
C ILE A 54 -78.95 -26.09 54.35
N THR A 55 -79.50 -27.24 53.97
CA THR A 55 -79.05 -28.12 52.87
C THR A 55 -80.25 -28.62 52.06
N PRO A 56 -80.08 -29.28 50.91
CA PRO A 56 -79.05 -29.11 49.87
C PRO A 56 -79.68 -28.64 48.53
N ASP A 57 -78.87 -28.32 47.52
CA ASP A 57 -79.28 -28.45 46.12
C ASP A 57 -78.12 -28.95 45.25
N ASN A 58 -78.44 -29.70 44.20
CA ASN A 58 -77.51 -30.48 43.38
C ASN A 58 -77.60 -30.05 41.91
N SER A 59 -77.14 -28.84 41.62
CA SER A 59 -76.88 -28.39 40.24
C SER A 59 -75.62 -29.08 39.72
N GLY A 60 -75.79 -30.31 39.23
CA GLY A 60 -74.71 -31.13 38.70
C GLY A 60 -74.07 -30.52 37.46
N VAL A 61 -72.99 -29.77 37.64
CA VAL A 61 -72.00 -29.51 36.58
C VAL A 61 -71.49 -30.86 36.10
N SER A 62 -71.52 -31.11 34.80
CA SER A 62 -70.98 -32.37 34.27
C SER A 62 -69.47 -32.40 34.50
N VAL A 63 -68.91 -33.59 34.79
CA VAL A 63 -67.46 -33.75 34.97
C VAL A 63 -66.71 -33.27 33.73
N ASP A 64 -67.32 -33.45 32.55
CA ASP A 64 -66.80 -33.03 31.25
C ASP A 64 -66.71 -31.50 31.07
N GLU A 65 -67.66 -30.72 31.60
CA GLU A 65 -67.58 -29.24 31.56
C GLU A 65 -66.47 -28.71 32.46
N MET A 66 -66.31 -29.32 33.64
CA MET A 66 -65.29 -28.91 34.60
C MET A 66 -63.88 -29.26 34.12
N ASP A 67 -63.67 -30.42 33.49
CA ASP A 67 -62.38 -30.80 32.91
C ASP A 67 -62.02 -29.97 31.66
N ASN A 68 -63.00 -29.64 30.81
CA ASN A 68 -62.80 -28.70 29.70
C ASN A 68 -62.32 -27.30 30.17
N SER A 69 -62.82 -26.82 31.31
CA SER A 69 -62.36 -25.56 31.91
C SER A 69 -60.88 -25.64 32.32
N VAL A 70 -60.47 -26.75 32.95
CA VAL A 70 -59.08 -27.00 33.36
C VAL A 70 -58.14 -27.16 32.15
N VAL A 71 -58.54 -27.91 31.12
CA VAL A 71 -57.80 -28.09 29.87
C VAL A 71 -57.54 -26.75 29.16
N ASN A 72 -58.55 -25.88 29.05
CA ASN A 72 -58.39 -24.56 28.43
C ASN A 72 -57.48 -23.63 29.26
N LYS A 73 -57.54 -23.69 30.59
CA LYS A 73 -56.60 -22.97 31.47
C LYS A 73 -55.16 -23.46 31.26
N LEU A 74 -54.93 -24.78 31.27
CA LEU A 74 -53.59 -25.36 31.08
C LEU A 74 -53.00 -25.01 29.71
N LYS A 75 -53.80 -25.04 28.63
CA LYS A 75 -53.37 -24.55 27.31
C LYS A 75 -53.00 -23.07 27.31
N THR A 76 -53.71 -22.25 28.07
CA THR A 76 -53.39 -20.82 28.21
C THR A 76 -52.05 -20.61 28.92
N GLU A 77 -51.80 -21.31 30.03
CA GLU A 77 -50.53 -21.25 30.77
C GLU A 77 -49.35 -21.79 29.94
N LEU A 78 -49.53 -22.93 29.27
CA LEU A 78 -48.51 -23.53 28.39
C LEU A 78 -48.20 -22.63 27.19
N SER A 79 -49.22 -22.00 26.58
CA SER A 79 -49.05 -21.01 25.52
C SER A 79 -48.28 -19.76 25.98
N GLN A 80 -48.44 -19.33 27.23
CA GLN A 80 -47.65 -18.21 27.78
C GLN A 80 -46.16 -18.57 27.92
N LEU A 81 -45.83 -19.79 28.34
CA LEU A 81 -44.45 -20.28 28.35
C LEU A 81 -43.86 -20.34 26.93
N ILE A 82 -44.59 -20.96 25.99
CA ILE A 82 -44.20 -21.09 24.57
C ILE A 82 -43.94 -19.72 23.93
N THR A 83 -44.75 -18.70 24.25
CA THR A 83 -44.59 -17.33 23.71
C THR A 83 -43.20 -16.74 24.02
N ASN A 84 -42.54 -17.16 25.11
CA ASN A 84 -41.21 -16.69 25.49
C ASN A 84 -40.04 -17.43 24.80
N LYS A 85 -40.32 -18.48 24.00
CA LYS A 85 -39.34 -19.35 23.31
C LYS A 85 -38.19 -18.58 22.69
N ASN A 86 -38.48 -17.62 21.81
CA ASN A 86 -37.45 -16.87 21.08
C ASN A 86 -36.53 -16.08 22.02
N SER A 87 -37.08 -15.48 23.08
CA SER A 87 -36.28 -14.74 24.07
C SER A 87 -35.37 -15.69 24.85
N ILE A 88 -35.94 -16.77 25.42
CA ILE A 88 -35.21 -17.67 26.31
C ILE A 88 -34.17 -18.48 25.52
N VAL A 89 -34.51 -19.04 24.36
CA VAL A 89 -33.57 -19.77 23.49
C VAL A 89 -32.41 -18.87 23.02
N SER A 90 -32.65 -17.58 22.77
CA SER A 90 -31.57 -16.65 22.35
C SER A 90 -30.48 -16.47 23.41
N MET A 91 -30.79 -16.65 24.69
CA MET A 91 -29.80 -16.59 25.79
C MET A 91 -28.77 -17.72 25.72
N TYR A 92 -29.08 -18.80 25.00
CA TYR A 92 -28.22 -19.97 24.79
C TYR A 92 -27.67 -20.04 23.36
N ALA A 93 -27.75 -18.96 22.57
CA ALA A 93 -27.25 -18.92 21.19
C ALA A 93 -25.77 -19.33 21.05
N ASP A 94 -24.97 -19.15 22.10
CA ASP A 94 -23.55 -19.54 22.18
C ASP A 94 -23.31 -20.96 22.72
N TYR A 95 -24.34 -21.77 22.98
CA TYR A 95 -24.22 -23.09 23.66
C TYR A 95 -25.01 -24.16 22.91
N ALA A 96 -24.45 -24.73 21.83
CA ALA A 96 -25.19 -25.59 20.90
C ALA A 96 -25.96 -26.74 21.56
N LYS A 97 -25.35 -27.46 22.51
CA LYS A 97 -26.02 -28.58 23.21
C LYS A 97 -27.21 -28.11 24.04
N ILE A 98 -27.02 -27.13 24.93
CA ILE A 98 -28.09 -26.60 25.79
C ILE A 98 -29.23 -26.01 24.94
N LYS A 99 -28.88 -25.26 23.90
CA LYS A 99 -29.83 -24.69 22.94
C LYS A 99 -30.69 -25.78 22.27
N LYS A 100 -30.06 -26.85 21.77
CA LYS A 100 -30.73 -27.97 21.09
C LYS A 100 -31.64 -28.77 22.02
N GLU A 101 -31.22 -29.03 23.26
CA GLU A 101 -32.08 -29.68 24.27
C GLU A 101 -33.31 -28.82 24.59
N LEU A 102 -33.13 -27.51 24.75
CA LEU A 102 -34.21 -26.56 25.02
C LEU A 102 -35.17 -26.37 23.83
N GLU A 103 -34.66 -26.27 22.61
CA GLU A 103 -35.47 -26.16 21.38
C GLU A 103 -36.34 -27.40 21.16
N ASN A 104 -35.84 -28.60 21.48
CA ASN A 104 -36.62 -29.84 21.47
C ASN A 104 -37.76 -29.79 22.51
N ALA A 105 -37.49 -29.32 23.74
CA ALA A 105 -38.50 -29.21 24.79
C ALA A 105 -39.65 -28.24 24.39
N TYR A 106 -39.31 -27.08 23.82
CA TYR A 106 -40.31 -26.16 23.27
C TYR A 106 -41.12 -26.79 22.11
N THR A 107 -40.47 -27.54 21.23
CA THR A 107 -41.15 -28.19 20.08
C THR A 107 -42.13 -29.27 20.53
N ASN A 108 -41.79 -30.03 21.58
CA ASN A 108 -42.69 -30.99 22.21
C ASN A 108 -43.89 -30.28 22.88
N ALA A 109 -43.64 -29.20 23.62
CA ALA A 109 -44.68 -28.40 24.27
C ALA A 109 -45.64 -27.76 23.24
N GLU A 110 -45.13 -27.20 22.14
CA GLU A 110 -45.92 -26.69 21.01
C GLU A 110 -46.80 -27.78 20.40
N THR A 111 -46.23 -28.98 20.18
CA THR A 111 -46.96 -30.11 19.60
C THR A 111 -48.15 -30.54 20.46
N ILE A 112 -47.98 -30.59 21.79
CA ILE A 112 -49.04 -30.97 22.73
C ILE A 112 -50.06 -29.84 22.90
N ASN A 113 -49.63 -28.58 23.02
CA ASN A 113 -50.52 -27.43 23.19
C ASN A 113 -51.47 -27.25 21.98
N ASN A 114 -50.93 -27.42 20.77
CA ASN A 114 -51.66 -27.29 19.51
C ASN A 114 -52.56 -28.50 19.19
N ASN A 115 -52.45 -29.61 19.93
CA ASN A 115 -53.30 -30.78 19.73
C ASN A 115 -54.68 -30.58 20.37
N ASN A 116 -55.73 -30.55 19.56
CA ASN A 116 -57.12 -30.42 20.04
C ASN A 116 -57.59 -31.63 20.86
N GLY A 117 -56.97 -32.81 20.69
CA GLY A 117 -57.26 -34.02 21.46
C GLY A 117 -56.41 -34.21 22.72
N SER A 118 -55.55 -33.25 23.11
CA SER A 118 -54.71 -33.42 24.30
C SER A 118 -55.47 -33.20 25.60
N ASN A 119 -55.37 -34.18 26.50
CA ASN A 119 -56.06 -34.21 27.79
C ASN A 119 -55.30 -33.41 28.87
N LYS A 120 -55.93 -33.29 30.04
CA LYS A 120 -55.37 -32.61 31.21
C LYS A 120 -53.95 -33.09 31.56
N GLU A 121 -53.77 -34.40 31.74
CA GLU A 121 -52.49 -35.01 32.14
C GLU A 121 -51.37 -34.72 31.14
N GLN A 122 -51.66 -34.76 29.84
CA GLN A 122 -50.68 -34.42 28.79
C GLN A 122 -50.26 -32.95 28.85
N LEU A 123 -51.18 -32.04 29.17
CA LEU A 123 -50.90 -30.61 29.26
C LEU A 123 -50.14 -30.24 30.54
N GLU A 124 -50.50 -30.85 31.68
CA GLU A 124 -49.73 -30.73 32.94
C GLU A 124 -48.30 -31.25 32.74
N ASN A 125 -48.13 -32.47 32.21
CA ASN A 125 -46.81 -33.01 31.89
C ASN A 125 -46.04 -32.15 30.87
N ALA A 126 -46.69 -31.59 29.83
CA ALA A 126 -46.02 -30.74 28.85
C ALA A 126 -45.50 -29.42 29.47
N LYS A 127 -46.28 -28.83 30.37
CA LYS A 127 -45.90 -27.63 31.14
C LYS A 127 -44.73 -27.92 32.07
N ASP A 128 -44.85 -28.94 32.91
CA ASP A 128 -43.82 -29.29 33.90
C ASP A 128 -42.49 -29.69 33.24
N ASN A 129 -42.54 -30.43 32.12
CA ASN A 129 -41.34 -30.75 31.33
C ASN A 129 -40.70 -29.50 30.70
N LEU A 130 -41.49 -28.51 30.25
CA LEU A 130 -40.96 -27.27 29.69
C LEU A 130 -40.34 -26.38 30.78
N GLU A 131 -41.01 -26.20 31.92
CA GLU A 131 -40.47 -25.46 33.07
C GLU A 131 -39.19 -26.13 33.62
N SER A 132 -39.17 -27.47 33.68
CA SER A 132 -37.98 -28.26 34.02
C SER A 132 -36.84 -28.05 33.01
N ALA A 133 -37.11 -28.10 31.70
CA ALA A 133 -36.11 -27.87 30.66
C ALA A 133 -35.53 -26.45 30.67
N ILE A 134 -36.35 -25.42 30.91
CA ILE A 134 -35.89 -24.03 31.07
C ILE A 134 -34.98 -23.90 32.31
N ASN A 135 -35.34 -24.53 33.42
CA ASN A 135 -34.51 -24.54 34.62
C ASN A 135 -33.19 -25.31 34.42
N LYS A 136 -33.24 -26.50 33.78
CA LYS A 136 -32.07 -27.29 33.43
C LYS A 136 -31.10 -26.51 32.55
N ALA A 137 -31.60 -25.85 31.48
CA ALA A 137 -30.75 -25.05 30.59
C ALA A 137 -29.98 -23.95 31.33
N ARG A 138 -30.59 -23.30 32.34
CA ARG A 138 -29.93 -22.34 33.23
C ARG A 138 -28.86 -22.99 34.11
N THR A 139 -29.14 -24.14 34.72
CA THR A 139 -28.18 -24.87 35.56
C THR A 139 -26.99 -25.39 34.75
N ASP A 140 -27.26 -26.07 33.62
CA ASP A 140 -26.25 -26.61 32.71
C ASP A 140 -25.27 -25.53 32.23
N LYS A 141 -25.79 -24.32 31.92
CA LYS A 141 -24.97 -23.20 31.48
C LYS A 141 -24.03 -22.74 32.59
N ASN A 142 -24.54 -22.55 33.80
CA ASN A 142 -23.73 -22.15 34.95
C ASN A 142 -22.65 -23.20 35.27
N GLU A 143 -23.04 -24.49 35.31
CA GLU A 143 -22.09 -25.58 35.51
C GLU A 143 -21.03 -25.67 34.41
N PHE A 144 -21.40 -25.42 33.15
CA PHE A 144 -20.42 -25.37 32.06
C PHE A 144 -19.47 -24.19 32.23
N ASP A 145 -19.98 -22.99 32.48
CA ASP A 145 -19.17 -21.77 32.64
C ASP A 145 -18.20 -21.91 33.81
N ASP A 146 -18.64 -22.40 34.96
CA ASP A 146 -17.80 -22.61 36.15
C ASP A 146 -16.70 -23.65 35.91
N LYS A 147 -16.99 -24.72 35.16
CA LYS A 147 -16.01 -25.76 34.81
C LYS A 147 -15.07 -25.34 33.67
N ASN A 148 -15.43 -24.34 32.86
CA ASN A 148 -14.74 -23.98 31.62
C ASN A 148 -14.40 -22.47 31.52
N GLN A 149 -14.21 -21.78 32.65
CA GLN A 149 -14.03 -20.32 32.71
C GLN A 149 -13.02 -19.76 31.69
N SER A 150 -11.88 -20.44 31.50
CA SER A 150 -10.85 -20.05 30.53
C SER A 150 -11.31 -20.15 29.07
N LEU A 151 -12.04 -21.22 28.71
CA LEU A 151 -12.62 -21.42 27.37
C LEU A 151 -13.71 -20.38 27.08
N VAL A 152 -14.61 -20.16 28.04
CA VAL A 152 -15.70 -19.17 27.93
C VAL A 152 -15.14 -17.75 27.84
N SER A 153 -14.06 -17.45 28.57
CA SER A 153 -13.34 -16.17 28.48
C SER A 153 -12.67 -15.99 27.12
N ALA A 154 -11.95 -17.00 26.62
CA ALA A 154 -11.31 -16.97 25.30
C ALA A 154 -12.34 -16.77 24.17
N TYR A 155 -13.43 -17.53 24.21
CA TYR A 155 -14.53 -17.44 23.24
C TYR A 155 -15.18 -16.06 23.26
N ASN A 156 -15.52 -15.52 24.43
CA ASN A 156 -16.11 -14.18 24.55
C ASN A 156 -15.14 -13.07 24.09
N ASN A 157 -13.84 -13.22 24.34
CA ASN A 157 -12.82 -12.29 23.85
C ASN A 157 -12.70 -12.34 22.31
N LEU A 158 -12.75 -13.52 21.69
CA LEU A 158 -12.79 -13.66 20.23
C LEU A 158 -14.10 -13.09 19.65
N LYS A 159 -15.24 -13.35 20.29
CA LYS A 159 -16.56 -12.81 19.90
C LYS A 159 -16.59 -11.28 20.00
N ASN A 160 -15.90 -10.69 20.98
CA ASN A 160 -15.82 -9.24 21.12
C ASN A 160 -14.91 -8.56 20.09
N ILE A 161 -13.79 -9.18 19.69
CA ILE A 161 -12.96 -8.60 18.61
C ILE A 161 -13.63 -8.76 17.24
N VAL A 162 -14.33 -9.86 16.96
CA VAL A 162 -15.10 -10.05 15.71
C VAL A 162 -16.22 -9.01 15.56
N LYS A 163 -16.89 -8.56 16.63
CA LYS A 163 -17.85 -7.44 16.57
C LYS A 163 -17.26 -6.13 16.02
N SER A 164 -15.93 -5.96 16.06
CA SER A 164 -15.26 -4.77 15.53
C SER A 164 -14.87 -4.86 14.04
N LYS A 165 -15.15 -6.00 13.38
CA LYS A 165 -14.84 -6.29 11.97
C LYS A 165 -15.13 -5.11 11.04
N ASN A 166 -16.38 -4.68 10.93
CA ASN A 166 -16.79 -3.62 9.98
C ASN A 166 -16.06 -2.30 10.28
N THR A 167 -16.12 -1.81 11.53
CA THR A 167 -15.42 -0.59 11.98
C THR A 167 -13.93 -0.59 11.64
N ASN A 168 -13.28 -1.75 11.72
CA ASN A 168 -11.86 -1.90 11.39
C ASN A 168 -11.60 -1.96 9.88
N LEU A 169 -12.57 -2.40 9.07
CA LEU A 169 -12.48 -2.55 7.62
C LEU A 169 -12.88 -1.29 6.83
N ASP A 170 -13.85 -0.51 7.32
CA ASP A 170 -14.43 0.67 6.66
C ASP A 170 -13.39 1.76 6.29
N GLN A 171 -12.21 1.72 6.90
CA GLN A 171 -11.08 2.62 6.61
C GLN A 171 -10.25 2.24 5.36
N PHE A 172 -10.60 1.17 4.64
CA PHE A 172 -9.79 0.58 3.57
C PHE A 172 -10.48 0.55 2.19
N GLU A 173 -11.48 1.41 1.94
CA GLU A 173 -12.18 1.47 0.65
C GLU A 173 -11.32 1.98 -0.53
N SER A 174 -10.17 2.62 -0.26
CA SER A 174 -9.25 3.03 -1.31
C SER A 174 -8.49 1.82 -1.86
N ALA A 175 -8.49 1.64 -3.19
CA ALA A 175 -7.93 0.47 -3.86
C ALA A 175 -6.49 0.12 -3.42
N LYS A 176 -5.63 1.12 -3.15
CA LYS A 176 -4.26 0.92 -2.65
C LYS A 176 -4.18 0.11 -1.33
N TYR A 177 -5.24 0.08 -0.53
CA TYR A 177 -5.30 -0.69 0.72
C TYR A 177 -5.95 -2.07 0.57
N LYS A 178 -6.26 -2.53 -0.64
CA LYS A 178 -6.99 -3.80 -0.87
C LYS A 178 -6.33 -4.99 -0.17
N GLY A 179 -5.00 -5.12 -0.22
CA GLY A 179 -4.29 -6.21 0.47
C GLY A 179 -4.50 -6.22 1.98
N ILE A 180 -4.60 -5.05 2.62
CA ILE A 180 -4.90 -4.91 4.05
C ILE A 180 -6.34 -5.36 4.33
N LYS A 181 -7.30 -4.92 3.51
CA LYS A 181 -8.71 -5.29 3.61
C LYS A 181 -8.91 -6.80 3.42
N ASP A 182 -8.29 -7.38 2.39
CA ASP A 182 -8.29 -8.82 2.11
C ASP A 182 -7.69 -9.62 3.27
N LYS A 183 -6.51 -9.22 3.78
CA LYS A 183 -5.83 -9.89 4.89
C LYS A 183 -6.67 -9.86 6.18
N LEU A 184 -7.27 -8.72 6.51
CA LEU A 184 -8.13 -8.59 7.69
C LEU A 184 -9.42 -9.40 7.53
N ASN A 185 -10.07 -9.37 6.36
CA ASN A 185 -11.24 -10.21 6.08
C ASN A 185 -10.96 -11.69 6.37
N ILE A 186 -9.88 -12.23 5.80
CA ILE A 186 -9.47 -13.64 6.01
C ILE A 186 -9.27 -13.95 7.49
N LEU A 187 -8.68 -13.04 8.29
CA LEU A 187 -8.52 -13.26 9.73
C LEU A 187 -9.86 -13.25 10.48
N TYR A 188 -10.78 -12.35 10.14
CA TYR A 188 -12.12 -12.33 10.73
C TYR A 188 -12.97 -13.54 10.32
N GLU A 189 -12.93 -13.97 9.06
CA GLU A 189 -13.66 -15.14 8.56
C GLU A 189 -13.20 -16.44 9.22
N ASN A 190 -11.89 -16.58 9.47
CA ASN A 190 -11.35 -17.68 10.27
C ASN A 190 -11.85 -17.66 11.72
N ALA A 191 -11.98 -16.46 12.33
CA ALA A 191 -12.51 -16.32 13.68
C ALA A 191 -14.03 -16.55 13.76
N GLU A 192 -14.79 -16.06 12.78
CA GLU A 192 -16.23 -16.32 12.62
C GLU A 192 -16.50 -17.82 12.45
N THR A 193 -15.66 -18.52 11.68
CA THR A 193 -15.73 -19.99 11.51
C THR A 193 -15.56 -20.73 12.85
N ILE A 194 -14.70 -20.25 13.75
CA ILE A 194 -14.56 -20.81 15.10
C ILE A 194 -15.80 -20.52 15.95
N LEU A 195 -16.28 -19.26 15.94
CA LEU A 195 -17.45 -18.84 16.72
C LEU A 195 -18.74 -19.54 16.29
N ASN A 196 -18.89 -19.86 14.99
CA ASN A 196 -20.04 -20.59 14.45
C ASN A 196 -20.16 -22.04 14.96
N ASN A 197 -19.09 -22.62 15.52
CA ASN A 197 -19.19 -23.91 16.23
C ASN A 197 -19.85 -23.77 17.62
N THR A 198 -19.88 -22.55 18.18
CA THR A 198 -20.36 -22.23 19.54
C THR A 198 -19.61 -22.97 20.65
N LEU A 199 -19.99 -22.74 21.91
CA LEU A 199 -19.59 -23.58 23.05
C LEU A 199 -20.41 -24.89 23.02
N GLN A 200 -19.83 -25.99 23.49
CA GLN A 200 -20.41 -27.34 23.43
C GLN A 200 -20.80 -27.82 22.01
N PRO A 201 -19.89 -27.75 21.01
CA PRO A 201 -20.06 -28.41 19.71
C PRO A 201 -19.96 -29.95 19.82
N GLU A 202 -20.14 -30.66 18.71
CA GLU A 202 -19.93 -32.12 18.61
C GLU A 202 -18.43 -32.55 18.66
N ARG A 203 -17.49 -31.60 18.64
CA ARG A 203 -16.03 -31.83 18.78
C ARG A 203 -15.38 -30.69 19.59
N ASP A 204 -14.75 -31.02 20.71
CA ASP A 204 -14.30 -30.03 21.71
C ASP A 204 -13.44 -28.90 21.15
N LEU A 205 -13.85 -27.66 21.43
CA LEU A 205 -13.08 -26.45 21.10
C LEU A 205 -11.77 -26.41 21.89
N GLN A 206 -10.66 -26.25 21.19
CA GLN A 206 -9.33 -26.09 21.78
C GLN A 206 -9.08 -24.62 22.13
N ILE A 207 -8.81 -24.32 23.40
CA ILE A 207 -8.58 -22.96 23.93
C ILE A 207 -7.47 -22.24 23.16
N ASP A 208 -6.39 -22.96 22.84
CA ASP A 208 -5.24 -22.43 22.10
C ASP A 208 -5.65 -21.94 20.71
N THR A 209 -6.52 -22.68 20.01
CA THR A 209 -6.98 -22.30 18.65
C THR A 209 -7.77 -21.00 18.67
N ILE A 210 -8.65 -20.82 19.66
CA ILE A 210 -9.41 -19.57 19.88
C ILE A 210 -8.44 -18.42 20.19
N THR A 211 -7.50 -18.67 21.08
CA THR A 211 -6.54 -17.68 21.59
C THR A 211 -5.58 -17.22 20.48
N SER A 212 -5.05 -18.14 19.67
CA SER A 212 -4.24 -17.83 18.49
C SER A 212 -4.99 -16.96 17.48
N LYS A 213 -6.28 -17.23 17.19
CA LYS A 213 -7.04 -16.39 16.26
C LYS A 213 -7.33 -15.00 16.80
N LYS A 214 -7.49 -14.83 18.12
CA LYS A 214 -7.51 -13.48 18.71
C LYS A 214 -6.17 -12.76 18.52
N ILE A 215 -5.06 -13.42 18.84
CA ILE A 215 -3.70 -12.87 18.73
C ILE A 215 -3.36 -12.51 17.27
N GLU A 216 -3.75 -13.31 16.29
CA GLU A 216 -3.59 -13.00 14.86
C GLU A 216 -4.31 -11.70 14.47
N ILE A 217 -5.53 -11.48 14.96
CA ILE A 217 -6.31 -10.26 14.69
C ILE A 217 -5.73 -9.06 15.47
N ASP A 218 -5.40 -9.20 16.76
CA ASP A 218 -4.76 -8.14 17.56
C ASP A 218 -3.45 -7.65 16.90
N THR A 219 -2.62 -8.60 16.45
CA THR A 219 -1.34 -8.33 15.78
C THR A 219 -1.54 -7.69 14.40
N ALA A 220 -2.62 -8.04 13.68
CA ALA A 220 -2.95 -7.38 12.43
C ALA A 220 -3.42 -5.94 12.66
N ILE A 221 -4.26 -5.70 13.67
CA ILE A 221 -4.77 -4.36 14.02
C ILE A 221 -3.62 -3.43 14.44
N SER A 222 -2.69 -3.90 15.28
CA SER A 222 -1.56 -3.07 15.73
C SER A 222 -0.61 -2.66 14.59
N ASN A 223 -0.51 -3.47 13.52
CA ASN A 223 0.34 -3.18 12.36
C ASN A 223 -0.33 -2.31 11.28
N ILE A 224 -1.62 -1.97 11.39
CA ILE A 224 -2.37 -1.19 10.38
C ILE A 224 -1.65 0.11 9.98
N SER A 225 -1.04 0.83 10.92
CA SER A 225 -0.33 2.10 10.63
C SER A 225 0.87 1.89 9.71
N THR A 226 1.68 0.87 9.98
CA THR A 226 2.84 0.47 9.17
C THR A 226 2.41 0.01 7.78
N TRP A 227 1.36 -0.83 7.71
CA TRP A 227 0.83 -1.36 6.45
C TRP A 227 0.24 -0.26 5.56
N LYS A 228 -0.50 0.70 6.13
CA LYS A 228 -1.00 1.88 5.39
C LYS A 228 0.15 2.72 4.86
N THR A 229 1.13 3.05 5.71
CA THR A 229 2.32 3.83 5.31
C THR A 229 3.07 3.20 4.14
N ASN A 230 3.26 1.87 4.17
CA ASN A 230 3.84 1.11 3.05
C ASN A 230 2.98 1.20 1.78
N ALA A 231 1.69 0.86 1.86
CA ALA A 231 0.77 0.92 0.73
C ALA A 231 0.65 2.33 0.12
N ASP A 232 0.76 3.37 0.95
CA ASP A 232 0.77 4.77 0.55
C ASP A 232 2.05 5.12 -0.23
N MET A 233 3.23 4.65 0.20
CA MET A 233 4.48 4.81 -0.58
C MET A 233 4.38 4.15 -1.96
N PHE A 234 3.89 2.91 -2.04
CA PHE A 234 3.69 2.23 -3.33
C PHE A 234 2.59 2.87 -4.19
N SER A 235 1.62 3.59 -3.60
CA SER A 235 0.58 4.27 -4.38
C SER A 235 1.13 5.41 -5.25
N ASN A 236 2.26 6.03 -4.84
CA ASN A 236 3.12 6.78 -5.76
C ASN A 236 4.10 5.81 -6.43
N TYR A 237 5.28 5.59 -5.87
CA TYR A 237 6.21 4.52 -6.24
C TYR A 237 7.31 4.37 -5.17
N LEU A 238 7.97 3.21 -5.13
CA LEU A 238 9.29 3.05 -4.50
C LEU A 238 10.36 2.76 -5.55
N MET A 239 11.54 3.37 -5.38
CA MET A 239 12.71 3.19 -6.25
C MET A 239 13.72 2.23 -5.61
N TYR A 240 14.08 1.21 -6.38
CA TYR A 240 15.12 0.23 -6.10
C TYR A 240 16.34 0.56 -6.95
N LYS A 241 17.34 1.17 -6.29
CA LYS A 241 18.64 1.51 -6.86
C LYS A 241 19.37 0.23 -7.25
N ILE A 242 20.05 0.21 -8.40
CA ILE A 242 20.98 -0.90 -8.67
C ILE A 242 22.24 -0.73 -7.80
N THR A 243 22.59 -1.78 -7.08
CA THR A 243 23.72 -1.82 -6.16
C THR A 243 24.46 -3.17 -6.26
N GLN A 244 25.75 -3.20 -5.93
CA GLN A 244 26.62 -4.34 -6.24
C GLN A 244 26.31 -5.58 -5.41
N GLU A 245 25.83 -5.43 -4.18
CA GLU A 245 25.49 -6.50 -3.24
C GLU A 245 24.18 -7.25 -3.57
N LYS A 246 23.49 -6.86 -4.64
CA LYS A 246 22.29 -7.51 -5.17
C LYS A 246 22.57 -8.45 -6.34
N PHE A 247 23.78 -8.44 -6.88
CA PHE A 247 24.22 -9.38 -7.91
C PHE A 247 24.53 -10.76 -7.30
N GLN A 248 24.07 -11.82 -7.97
CA GLN A 248 24.13 -13.19 -7.47
C GLN A 248 24.96 -14.11 -8.39
N GLY A 249 25.78 -14.98 -7.78
CA GLY A 249 26.58 -15.99 -8.47
C GLY A 249 27.72 -15.42 -9.34
N THR A 250 28.14 -16.21 -10.34
CA THR A 250 29.20 -15.87 -11.30
C THR A 250 28.67 -15.13 -12.53
N PHE A 251 29.55 -14.38 -13.20
CA PHE A 251 29.23 -13.54 -14.37
C PHE A 251 30.24 -13.76 -15.49
N THR A 252 29.81 -13.52 -16.73
CA THR A 252 30.71 -13.52 -17.89
C THR A 252 31.50 -12.21 -17.96
N LYS A 253 30.87 -11.09 -17.53
CA LYS A 253 31.45 -9.75 -17.53
C LYS A 253 32.04 -9.38 -16.16
N THR A 254 33.33 -9.65 -15.99
CA THR A 254 34.09 -9.46 -14.74
C THR A 254 34.95 -8.19 -14.69
N GLY A 255 34.99 -7.41 -15.77
CA GLY A 255 35.78 -6.19 -15.90
C GLY A 255 35.38 -5.06 -14.94
N THR A 256 36.17 -3.99 -14.94
CA THR A 256 35.99 -2.79 -14.10
C THR A 256 35.48 -1.62 -14.93
N GLN A 257 34.47 -0.89 -14.43
CA GLN A 257 33.93 0.27 -15.14
C GLN A 257 34.99 1.38 -15.35
N SER A 258 34.90 2.08 -16.48
CA SER A 258 35.81 3.19 -16.78
C SER A 258 35.68 4.32 -15.75
N ALA A 259 36.82 4.90 -15.36
CA ALA A 259 36.90 6.05 -14.46
C ALA A 259 36.24 7.33 -15.02
N ASN A 260 35.87 7.35 -16.31
CA ASN A 260 35.16 8.45 -16.97
C ASN A 260 33.68 8.12 -17.29
N TYR A 261 33.15 7.01 -16.76
CA TYR A 261 31.76 6.59 -16.99
C TYR A 261 30.76 7.53 -16.26
N SER A 262 30.45 8.65 -16.90
CA SER A 262 29.83 9.82 -16.24
C SER A 262 28.46 10.21 -16.80
N PHE A 263 28.28 10.45 -18.11
CA PHE A 263 26.92 10.64 -18.64
C PHE A 263 26.14 9.34 -18.88
N VAL A 264 26.78 8.19 -18.61
CA VAL A 264 26.19 6.86 -18.35
C VAL A 264 25.15 6.39 -19.36
N GLY A 265 25.65 6.05 -20.54
CA GLY A 265 24.90 5.44 -21.63
C GLY A 265 25.36 6.04 -22.94
N PHE A 266 25.79 5.21 -23.88
CA PHE A 266 26.37 5.69 -25.13
C PHE A 266 25.39 5.52 -26.30
N SER A 267 25.26 6.52 -27.16
CA SER A 267 24.33 6.47 -28.31
C SER A 267 24.90 5.73 -29.52
N ASN A 268 26.08 5.14 -29.38
CA ASN A 268 26.80 4.35 -30.38
C ASN A 268 26.89 2.89 -29.89
N ASP A 269 27.10 1.95 -30.80
CA ASP A 269 27.35 0.54 -30.46
C ASP A 269 28.64 0.42 -29.63
N GLU A 270 28.54 -0.05 -28.39
CA GLU A 270 29.68 -0.21 -27.49
C GLU A 270 29.75 -1.61 -26.87
N GLN A 271 30.97 -2.06 -26.60
CA GLN A 271 31.23 -3.30 -25.87
C GLN A 271 31.83 -2.97 -24.51
N HIS A 272 31.22 -3.52 -23.47
CA HIS A 272 31.72 -3.48 -22.11
C HIS A 272 31.93 -4.92 -21.61
N ASP A 273 32.99 -5.08 -20.82
CA ASP A 273 33.44 -6.30 -20.16
C ASP A 273 33.02 -6.36 -18.68
N PHE A 274 32.39 -5.29 -18.16
CA PHE A 274 31.83 -5.20 -16.80
C PHE A 274 30.32 -5.52 -16.77
N LYS A 275 29.86 -6.23 -15.74
CA LYS A 275 28.43 -6.57 -15.53
C LYS A 275 27.55 -5.40 -15.09
N PHE A 276 28.16 -4.33 -14.58
CA PHE A 276 27.50 -3.20 -13.93
C PHE A 276 28.37 -1.95 -14.03
N ALA A 277 27.75 -0.77 -14.14
CA ALA A 277 28.44 0.49 -13.91
C ALA A 277 27.51 1.61 -13.40
N LYS A 278 28.02 2.43 -12.46
CA LYS A 278 27.35 3.58 -11.85
C LYS A 278 28.02 4.90 -12.24
N ARG A 279 27.24 5.98 -12.30
CA ARG A 279 27.68 7.34 -12.66
C ARG A 279 28.81 7.85 -11.75
N VAL A 280 29.94 8.17 -12.37
CA VAL A 280 31.06 8.89 -11.76
C VAL A 280 30.92 10.39 -12.02
N VAL A 281 30.96 11.20 -10.96
CA VAL A 281 31.10 12.67 -11.05
C VAL A 281 32.57 13.04 -10.85
N LYS A 282 33.08 14.01 -11.63
CA LYS A 282 34.46 14.52 -11.50
C LYS A 282 34.50 15.84 -10.74
N GLU A 283 35.63 16.12 -10.11
CA GLU A 283 35.94 17.49 -9.71
C GLU A 283 36.26 18.37 -10.93
N ASN A 284 36.12 19.67 -10.75
CA ASN A 284 36.48 20.65 -11.76
C ASN A 284 38.00 20.91 -11.81
N VAL A 285 38.66 20.94 -10.64
CA VAL A 285 40.06 21.40 -10.48
C VAL A 285 41.10 20.28 -10.50
N ALA A 286 40.67 19.02 -10.57
CA ALA A 286 41.56 17.85 -10.55
C ALA A 286 41.00 16.71 -11.41
N SER A 287 41.87 15.90 -12.02
CA SER A 287 41.50 14.71 -12.80
C SER A 287 40.85 13.58 -11.96
N ALA A 288 40.82 13.75 -10.63
CA ALA A 288 40.25 12.81 -9.68
C ALA A 288 38.72 12.70 -9.79
N SER A 289 38.21 11.51 -9.48
CA SER A 289 36.78 11.30 -9.25
C SER A 289 36.39 11.80 -7.85
N LEU A 290 35.15 12.27 -7.69
CA LEU A 290 34.59 12.59 -6.37
C LEU A 290 34.48 11.32 -5.51
N SER A 291 35.12 11.32 -4.34
CA SER A 291 35.04 10.22 -3.36
C SER A 291 33.60 9.91 -2.94
N ASN A 292 32.74 10.95 -2.93
CA ASN A 292 31.35 10.85 -2.52
C ASN A 292 30.37 10.78 -3.72
N SER A 293 30.85 10.40 -4.92
CA SER A 293 30.00 10.29 -6.13
C SER A 293 28.76 9.41 -5.88
N ASP A 294 28.88 8.38 -5.04
CA ASP A 294 27.78 7.50 -4.65
C ASP A 294 26.61 8.18 -3.92
N GLN A 295 26.86 9.31 -3.26
CA GLN A 295 25.86 10.12 -2.56
C GLN A 295 25.21 11.18 -3.46
N LEU A 296 25.84 11.49 -4.61
CA LEU A 296 25.38 12.54 -5.54
C LEU A 296 24.39 12.02 -6.58
N THR A 297 24.42 10.72 -6.89
CA THR A 297 23.67 10.14 -8.02
C THR A 297 23.45 8.64 -7.86
N ASP A 298 22.24 8.19 -8.20
CA ASP A 298 21.85 6.78 -8.24
C ASP A 298 21.84 6.19 -9.66
N VAL A 299 22.14 6.99 -10.69
CA VAL A 299 22.05 6.57 -12.10
C VAL A 299 23.11 5.53 -12.42
N SER A 300 22.66 4.36 -12.89
CA SER A 300 23.49 3.17 -13.04
C SER A 300 22.86 2.17 -14.02
N TRP A 301 23.65 1.24 -14.55
CA TRP A 301 23.20 0.28 -15.55
C TRP A 301 23.75 -1.11 -15.28
N ILE A 302 22.89 -2.12 -15.41
CA ILE A 302 23.28 -3.53 -15.54
C ILE A 302 23.63 -3.81 -17.02
N TYR A 303 24.63 -4.66 -17.23
CA TYR A 303 25.18 -5.06 -18.52
C TYR A 303 25.34 -6.58 -18.70
N ASP A 304 25.23 -7.37 -17.63
CA ASP A 304 25.26 -8.84 -17.68
C ASP A 304 24.35 -9.44 -16.60
N LEU A 305 23.42 -10.28 -17.03
CA LEU A 305 22.58 -11.16 -16.23
C LEU A 305 22.56 -12.59 -16.82
N THR A 306 23.57 -12.93 -17.62
CA THR A 306 23.66 -14.20 -18.36
C THR A 306 23.79 -15.39 -17.40
N GLY A 307 22.79 -16.26 -17.39
CA GLY A 307 22.70 -17.44 -16.52
C GLY A 307 21.29 -18.00 -16.41
N THR A 308 21.19 -19.28 -16.06
CA THR A 308 19.91 -19.96 -15.74
C THR A 308 19.34 -19.56 -14.38
N ASP A 309 20.21 -19.26 -13.43
CA ASP A 309 19.85 -18.86 -12.06
C ASP A 309 19.65 -17.35 -11.94
N ALA A 310 19.10 -16.90 -10.81
CA ALA A 310 19.04 -15.47 -10.47
C ALA A 310 20.43 -14.83 -10.56
N LYS A 311 20.53 -13.69 -11.26
CA LYS A 311 21.76 -12.89 -11.39
C LYS A 311 21.66 -11.52 -10.76
N TYR A 312 20.46 -10.97 -10.61
CA TYR A 312 20.22 -9.78 -9.80
C TYR A 312 18.93 -9.98 -9.00
N GLU A 313 18.95 -9.77 -7.69
CA GLU A 313 17.82 -10.03 -6.81
C GLU A 313 17.66 -8.95 -5.75
N PHE A 314 16.42 -8.52 -5.50
CA PHE A 314 16.09 -7.65 -4.37
C PHE A 314 14.76 -8.00 -3.70
N ASN A 315 14.65 -7.53 -2.45
CA ASN A 315 13.56 -7.82 -1.53
C ASN A 315 12.80 -6.53 -1.21
N PHE A 316 11.47 -6.62 -1.09
CA PHE A 316 10.60 -5.50 -0.70
C PHE A 316 9.39 -5.98 0.12
N GLU A 317 9.11 -5.31 1.24
CA GLU A 317 7.85 -5.48 1.95
C GLU A 317 6.73 -4.75 1.19
N TYR A 318 5.55 -5.36 1.09
CA TYR A 318 4.44 -4.83 0.32
C TYR A 318 3.09 -5.25 0.91
N PHE A 319 2.23 -4.27 1.20
CA PHE A 319 0.91 -4.48 1.82
C PHE A 319 -0.27 -3.95 0.96
N GLY A 320 -0.01 -3.61 -0.31
CA GLY A 320 -1.01 -3.15 -1.29
C GLY A 320 -1.79 -4.29 -1.98
N PRO A 321 -2.48 -4.03 -3.10
CA PRO A 321 -3.18 -5.05 -3.89
C PRO A 321 -2.25 -6.16 -4.39
N SER A 322 -2.76 -7.37 -4.61
CA SER A 322 -2.03 -8.53 -5.19
C SER A 322 -1.40 -8.32 -6.58
N ASN A 323 -1.53 -7.11 -7.14
CA ASN A 323 -1.07 -6.68 -8.45
C ASN A 323 -0.33 -5.34 -8.30
N ALA A 324 0.76 -5.16 -9.05
CA ALA A 324 1.50 -3.90 -9.13
C ALA A 324 2.18 -3.77 -10.50
N PHE A 325 2.87 -2.65 -10.73
CA PHE A 325 3.67 -2.41 -11.93
C PHE A 325 5.13 -2.20 -11.55
N LEU A 326 6.01 -2.94 -12.21
CA LEU A 326 7.44 -2.73 -12.24
C LEU A 326 7.79 -1.90 -13.49
N TYR A 327 8.53 -0.81 -13.30
CA TYR A 327 9.13 -0.02 -14.37
C TYR A 327 10.64 0.03 -14.23
N PHE A 328 11.36 0.13 -15.34
CA PHE A 328 12.79 0.41 -15.39
C PHE A 328 13.17 0.96 -16.77
N PRO A 329 14.17 1.86 -16.88
CA PRO A 329 14.69 2.27 -18.17
C PRO A 329 15.50 1.14 -18.81
N TYR A 330 15.40 0.96 -20.13
CA TYR A 330 16.16 -0.05 -20.89
C TYR A 330 16.64 0.46 -22.25
N LYS A 331 17.72 -0.14 -22.76
CA LYS A 331 18.25 0.08 -24.13
C LYS A 331 19.23 -1.01 -24.58
N LEU A 332 19.64 -1.00 -25.86
CA LEU A 332 20.68 -1.89 -26.39
C LEU A 332 22.09 -1.38 -26.08
N ALA A 333 23.04 -2.26 -25.78
CA ALA A 333 24.47 -1.92 -25.81
C ALA A 333 25.00 -1.83 -27.26
N LYS A 334 24.54 -2.74 -28.13
CA LYS A 334 24.84 -2.77 -29.58
C LYS A 334 23.58 -3.02 -30.40
N SER A 335 23.54 -2.44 -31.60
CA SER A 335 22.44 -2.58 -32.56
C SER A 335 22.34 -4.00 -33.12
N SER A 336 23.45 -4.75 -33.14
CA SER A 336 23.49 -6.18 -33.48
C SER A 336 22.63 -7.06 -32.58
N ASP A 337 22.43 -6.65 -31.33
CA ASP A 337 21.96 -7.56 -30.27
C ASP A 337 20.42 -7.66 -30.22
N ILE A 338 19.73 -6.83 -31.02
CA ILE A 338 18.25 -6.72 -31.09
C ILE A 338 17.53 -8.07 -31.20
N ASN A 339 18.02 -8.97 -32.05
CA ASN A 339 17.42 -10.29 -32.29
C ASN A 339 17.93 -11.37 -31.31
N ASN A 340 18.86 -11.03 -30.42
CA ASN A 340 19.44 -11.96 -29.46
C ASN A 340 19.29 -11.54 -27.99
N LEU A 341 18.39 -10.61 -27.68
CA LEU A 341 18.04 -10.27 -26.30
C LEU A 341 17.34 -11.43 -25.58
N SER A 342 17.50 -11.48 -24.26
CA SER A 342 16.56 -12.10 -23.32
C SER A 342 16.61 -11.36 -22.00
N LEU A 343 15.44 -11.11 -21.40
CA LEU A 343 15.33 -10.65 -20.03
C LEU A 343 14.17 -11.36 -19.37
N LYS A 344 14.44 -12.02 -18.25
CA LYS A 344 13.48 -12.81 -17.50
C LYS A 344 13.44 -12.35 -16.05
N TYR A 345 12.29 -12.50 -15.41
CA TYR A 345 12.13 -12.25 -13.98
C TYR A 345 11.38 -13.39 -13.30
N LYS A 346 11.62 -13.54 -12.00
CA LYS A 346 10.88 -14.43 -11.12
C LYS A 346 10.44 -13.63 -9.90
N LEU A 347 9.15 -13.74 -9.56
CA LEU A 347 8.55 -13.09 -8.39
C LEU A 347 8.19 -14.17 -7.37
N ASN A 348 8.79 -14.11 -6.18
CA ASN A 348 8.61 -15.09 -5.11
C ASN A 348 8.88 -16.54 -5.62
N THR A 349 8.03 -17.49 -5.25
CA THR A 349 8.08 -18.89 -5.70
C THR A 349 7.42 -19.14 -7.08
N SER A 350 6.98 -18.09 -7.78
CA SER A 350 6.29 -18.21 -9.08
C SER A 350 7.17 -18.80 -10.17
N GLN A 351 6.56 -19.21 -11.29
CA GLN A 351 7.28 -19.52 -12.51
C GLN A 351 8.00 -18.27 -13.06
N THR A 352 9.18 -18.48 -13.65
CA THR A 352 9.94 -17.44 -14.35
C THR A 352 9.17 -16.96 -15.57
N GLN A 353 9.08 -15.64 -15.75
CA GLN A 353 8.37 -14.96 -16.83
C GLN A 353 9.36 -14.16 -17.69
N GLU A 354 9.10 -14.11 -18.99
CA GLU A 354 9.92 -13.35 -19.95
C GLU A 354 9.35 -11.93 -20.13
N ILE A 355 10.25 -10.94 -20.22
CA ILE A 355 9.91 -9.54 -20.38
C ILE A 355 10.04 -9.18 -21.85
N THR A 356 8.90 -8.96 -22.52
CA THR A 356 8.86 -8.37 -23.86
C THR A 356 9.36 -6.92 -23.80
N LEU A 357 10.30 -6.57 -24.67
CA LEU A 357 10.88 -5.23 -24.78
C LEU A 357 10.59 -4.66 -26.17
N GLU A 358 9.89 -3.54 -26.23
CA GLU A 358 9.32 -2.98 -27.46
C GLU A 358 10.33 -2.16 -28.26
N ASN A 359 10.88 -2.77 -29.31
CA ASN A 359 11.81 -2.14 -30.25
C ASN A 359 13.00 -1.43 -29.55
N PRO A 360 13.78 -2.11 -28.68
CA PRO A 360 14.95 -1.50 -28.05
C PRO A 360 15.96 -1.00 -29.08
N GLU A 361 16.61 0.13 -28.80
CA GLU A 361 17.64 0.71 -29.66
C GLU A 361 18.87 1.11 -28.85
N VAL A 362 19.99 1.40 -29.52
CA VAL A 362 21.19 1.99 -28.88
C VAL A 362 21.04 3.50 -28.68
N LYS A 363 20.46 4.19 -29.66
CA LYS A 363 20.31 5.66 -29.71
C LYS A 363 19.15 6.23 -28.88
N SER A 364 18.41 5.40 -28.16
CA SER A 364 17.27 5.82 -27.32
C SER A 364 17.25 5.04 -26.00
N ILE A 365 16.62 5.62 -24.97
CA ILE A 365 16.26 4.95 -23.73
C ILE A 365 14.75 4.78 -23.75
N LYS A 366 14.28 3.57 -23.51
CA LYS A 366 12.87 3.22 -23.35
C LYS A 366 12.58 2.83 -21.90
N ILE A 367 11.33 2.61 -21.55
CA ILE A 367 10.91 2.28 -20.19
C ILE A 367 10.02 1.04 -20.28
N ALA A 368 10.36 -0.01 -19.52
CA ALA A 368 9.53 -1.21 -19.44
C ALA A 368 8.37 -0.94 -18.48
N LYS A 369 7.23 -1.59 -18.71
CA LYS A 369 6.06 -1.58 -17.83
C LYS A 369 5.57 -3.03 -17.65
N VAL A 370 6.04 -3.68 -16.60
CA VAL A 370 5.81 -5.11 -16.34
C VAL A 370 4.77 -5.26 -15.25
N ARG A 371 3.66 -5.96 -15.54
CA ARG A 371 2.60 -6.21 -14.56
C ARG A 371 3.02 -7.34 -13.61
N LEU A 372 3.31 -6.99 -12.36
CA LEU A 372 3.46 -7.94 -11.27
C LEU A 372 2.08 -8.43 -10.84
N ASN A 373 1.91 -9.74 -10.68
CA ASN A 373 0.71 -10.39 -10.17
C ASN A 373 1.12 -11.43 -9.12
N ASN A 374 0.22 -11.81 -8.22
CA ASN A 374 0.46 -12.74 -7.11
C ASN A 374 1.52 -12.22 -6.12
N LEU A 375 1.50 -10.91 -5.86
CA LEU A 375 2.24 -10.32 -4.74
C LEU A 375 1.71 -10.86 -3.42
N ILE A 376 2.62 -11.27 -2.54
CA ILE A 376 2.32 -11.77 -1.20
C ILE A 376 2.15 -10.58 -0.27
N PHE A 377 1.21 -10.66 0.68
CA PHE A 377 1.05 -9.64 1.71
C PHE A 377 2.20 -9.75 2.73
N GLY A 378 3.16 -8.83 2.66
CA GLY A 378 4.42 -8.87 3.41
C GLY A 378 5.66 -8.90 2.52
N GLN A 379 6.65 -9.70 2.90
CA GLN A 379 7.93 -9.77 2.20
C GLN A 379 7.78 -10.43 0.83
N ASN A 380 8.22 -9.72 -0.22
CA ASN A 380 8.35 -10.22 -1.59
C ASN A 380 9.82 -10.20 -2.04
N THR A 381 10.16 -11.06 -2.99
CA THR A 381 11.48 -11.17 -3.62
C THR A 381 11.30 -11.16 -5.12
N ILE A 382 12.10 -10.37 -5.84
CA ILE A 382 12.14 -10.39 -7.30
C ILE A 382 13.58 -10.55 -7.78
N SER A 383 13.81 -11.55 -8.65
CA SER A 383 15.09 -11.82 -9.28
C SER A 383 15.01 -11.80 -10.80
N PHE A 384 16.13 -11.50 -11.45
CA PHE A 384 16.28 -11.33 -12.90
C PHE A 384 17.43 -12.17 -13.46
N ASN A 385 17.27 -12.64 -14.69
CA ASN A 385 18.29 -13.37 -15.46
C ASN A 385 18.10 -13.22 -16.98
N THR A 386 19.09 -13.69 -17.75
CA THR A 386 19.14 -13.76 -19.22
C THR A 386 19.63 -15.15 -19.61
N ASP A 387 19.03 -15.82 -20.60
CA ASP A 387 19.48 -17.18 -20.98
C ASP A 387 20.95 -17.22 -21.42
N ASN A 388 21.66 -18.34 -21.18
CA ASN A 388 23.11 -18.47 -21.35
C ASN A 388 23.68 -18.04 -22.72
N ASN A 389 22.87 -18.12 -23.78
CA ASN A 389 23.27 -17.79 -25.17
C ASN A 389 22.64 -16.47 -25.68
N LYS A 390 22.04 -15.68 -24.78
CA LYS A 390 21.32 -14.44 -25.07
C LYS A 390 22.03 -13.24 -24.44
N VAL A 391 21.72 -12.05 -24.94
CA VAL A 391 22.29 -10.79 -24.50
C VAL A 391 21.36 -10.11 -23.49
N THR A 392 21.92 -9.69 -22.36
CA THR A 392 21.22 -8.85 -21.40
C THR A 392 21.08 -7.44 -21.98
N PRO A 393 19.85 -6.90 -22.15
CA PRO A 393 19.68 -5.49 -22.48
C PRO A 393 20.21 -4.63 -21.34
N MET A 394 20.70 -3.42 -21.62
CA MET A 394 21.04 -2.50 -20.54
C MET A 394 19.76 -2.16 -19.78
N ILE A 395 19.72 -2.37 -18.47
CA ILE A 395 18.61 -1.98 -17.59
C ILE A 395 19.10 -1.12 -16.44
N GLY A 396 18.34 -0.06 -16.12
CA GLY A 396 18.64 0.87 -15.02
C GLY A 396 17.80 0.63 -13.78
N ASN A 397 17.77 1.62 -12.89
CA ASN A 397 17.03 1.57 -11.62
C ASN A 397 15.57 1.13 -11.80
N MET A 398 15.07 0.36 -10.84
CA MET A 398 13.76 -0.28 -10.89
C MET A 398 12.78 0.45 -9.98
N TYR A 399 11.51 0.51 -10.39
CA TYR A 399 10.46 1.28 -9.72
C TYR A 399 9.23 0.40 -9.58
N ILE A 400 8.66 0.29 -8.39
CA ILE A 400 7.43 -0.49 -8.15
C ILE A 400 6.32 0.45 -7.66
N THR A 401 5.14 0.33 -8.26
CA THR A 401 3.93 1.10 -7.89
C THR A 401 2.67 0.25 -7.94
N SER A 402 1.72 0.54 -7.05
CA SER A 402 0.36 -0.04 -7.07
C SER A 402 -0.65 0.81 -7.86
N SER A 403 -0.21 1.90 -8.52
CA SER A 403 -1.05 2.81 -9.31
C SER A 403 -0.60 2.91 -10.76
N GLU A 404 -1.56 3.10 -11.68
CA GLU A 404 -1.28 3.41 -13.08
C GLU A 404 -0.98 4.91 -13.29
N ASP A 405 -1.56 5.80 -12.47
CA ASP A 405 -1.41 7.27 -12.58
C ASP A 405 0.03 7.76 -12.34
N SER A 406 0.80 6.98 -11.57
CA SER A 406 2.15 7.32 -11.11
C SER A 406 3.23 7.24 -12.20
N GLU A 407 2.87 6.80 -13.42
CA GLU A 407 3.76 6.68 -14.57
C GLU A 407 4.55 7.97 -14.84
N ASN A 408 3.89 9.13 -14.83
CA ASN A 408 4.55 10.42 -15.02
C ASN A 408 5.57 10.73 -13.91
N ASN A 409 5.29 10.37 -12.66
CA ASN A 409 6.19 10.62 -11.54
C ASN A 409 7.43 9.70 -11.60
N ILE A 410 7.24 8.47 -12.08
CA ILE A 410 8.32 7.51 -12.34
C ILE A 410 9.21 8.00 -13.50
N TYR A 411 8.60 8.42 -14.61
CA TYR A 411 9.32 8.96 -15.77
C TYR A 411 10.10 10.24 -15.38
N ASN A 412 9.48 11.10 -14.56
CA ASN A 412 10.13 12.26 -14.00
C ASN A 412 11.37 11.89 -13.18
N ASN A 413 11.28 10.87 -12.32
CA ASN A 413 12.41 10.41 -11.53
C ASN A 413 13.54 9.84 -12.42
N ILE A 414 13.20 8.94 -13.36
CA ILE A 414 14.15 8.34 -14.31
C ILE A 414 14.93 9.43 -15.05
N PHE A 415 14.27 10.43 -15.62
CA PHE A 415 14.97 11.45 -16.41
C PHE A 415 15.31 12.72 -15.61
N GLY A 416 15.26 12.66 -14.28
CA GLY A 416 15.62 13.78 -13.39
C GLY A 416 14.80 15.05 -13.63
N ASN A 417 13.57 14.93 -14.13
CA ASN A 417 12.69 16.06 -14.41
C ASN A 417 12.01 16.53 -13.11
N GLU A 418 12.26 17.78 -12.74
CA GLU A 418 11.75 18.44 -11.55
C GLU A 418 10.72 19.49 -11.99
N ILE A 419 9.42 19.21 -11.81
CA ILE A 419 8.33 20.15 -12.12
C ILE A 419 8.31 21.25 -11.05
N SER A 420 8.14 22.51 -11.46
CA SER A 420 8.11 23.64 -10.51
C SER A 420 6.83 23.67 -9.67
N ASN A 421 7.00 23.72 -8.35
CA ASN A 421 5.93 23.88 -7.37
C ASN A 421 5.12 25.19 -7.53
N THR A 422 5.69 26.21 -8.19
CA THR A 422 5.03 27.52 -8.41
C THR A 422 4.52 27.70 -9.83
N ASN A 423 4.96 26.87 -10.78
CA ASN A 423 4.47 26.87 -12.16
C ASN A 423 4.51 25.44 -12.72
N GLN A 424 3.37 24.75 -12.67
CA GLN A 424 3.24 23.36 -13.16
C GLN A 424 3.55 23.21 -14.66
N ASN A 425 3.63 24.30 -15.42
CA ASN A 425 4.05 24.30 -16.82
C ASN A 425 5.56 24.47 -17.03
N SER A 426 6.36 24.42 -15.96
CA SER A 426 7.83 24.56 -15.99
C SER A 426 8.51 23.30 -15.44
N ILE A 427 9.47 22.77 -16.19
CA ILE A 427 10.15 21.50 -15.93
C ILE A 427 11.66 21.74 -16.01
N THR A 428 12.39 21.42 -14.94
CA THR A 428 13.85 21.48 -14.91
C THR A 428 14.44 20.08 -15.05
N VAL A 429 15.34 19.87 -16.03
CA VAL A 429 16.05 18.60 -16.20
C VAL A 429 17.33 18.62 -15.37
N ASN A 430 17.37 17.77 -14.34
CA ASN A 430 18.48 17.61 -13.43
C ASN A 430 19.47 16.57 -13.96
N PHE A 431 20.50 17.03 -14.71
CA PHE A 431 21.45 16.14 -15.38
C PHE A 431 22.24 15.24 -14.41
N LEU A 432 22.41 15.64 -13.15
CA LEU A 432 23.05 14.81 -12.13
C LEU A 432 22.19 13.59 -11.76
N LYS A 433 20.87 13.74 -11.72
CA LYS A 433 19.90 12.70 -11.31
C LYS A 433 19.30 11.90 -12.47
N GLY A 434 19.22 12.47 -13.67
CA GLY A 434 18.55 11.85 -14.81
C GLY A 434 19.42 10.88 -15.61
N TYR A 435 18.79 9.84 -16.17
CA TYR A 435 19.34 9.05 -17.27
C TYR A 435 19.44 9.89 -18.57
N GLY A 436 20.47 9.64 -19.36
CA GLY A 436 20.74 10.32 -20.64
C GLY A 436 21.68 9.48 -21.51
N LEU A 437 22.02 9.98 -22.70
CA LEU A 437 22.99 9.34 -23.60
C LEU A 437 24.00 10.35 -24.16
N ALA A 438 25.27 9.97 -24.28
CA ALA A 438 26.31 10.73 -24.98
C ALA A 438 26.80 9.99 -26.23
N ASN A 439 27.32 10.70 -27.25
CA ASN A 439 27.96 10.06 -28.40
C ASN A 439 29.49 9.92 -28.29
N LYS A 440 30.11 10.36 -27.19
CA LYS A 440 31.55 10.25 -26.92
C LYS A 440 31.83 10.06 -25.42
N HIS A 441 32.88 9.30 -25.08
CA HIS A 441 33.24 9.01 -23.67
C HIS A 441 33.83 10.19 -22.89
N ASP A 442 34.16 11.29 -23.58
CA ASP A 442 34.64 12.56 -23.01
C ASP A 442 33.52 13.42 -22.42
N THR A 443 32.25 13.01 -22.60
CA THR A 443 31.07 13.71 -22.11
C THR A 443 30.82 13.37 -20.65
N ILE A 444 31.12 14.30 -19.74
CA ILE A 444 31.06 14.06 -18.30
C ILE A 444 30.34 15.16 -17.51
N ILE A 445 29.95 14.82 -16.28
CA ILE A 445 29.45 15.77 -15.28
C ILE A 445 30.60 16.14 -14.33
N ARG A 446 30.85 17.45 -14.19
CA ARG A 446 31.80 18.04 -13.24
C ARG A 446 31.10 18.85 -12.16
N ARG A 447 31.67 18.86 -10.96
CA ARG A 447 31.26 19.72 -9.83
C ARG A 447 32.04 21.03 -9.83
N TYR A 448 31.35 22.14 -10.05
CA TYR A 448 31.88 23.50 -9.98
C TYR A 448 31.50 24.14 -8.64
N ASN A 449 32.38 24.97 -8.08
CA ASN A 449 32.02 25.95 -7.07
C ASN A 449 32.18 27.32 -7.73
N ALA A 450 31.08 27.98 -8.08
CA ALA A 450 31.10 29.11 -8.99
C ALA A 450 30.03 30.17 -8.66
N THR A 451 30.32 31.43 -9.00
CA THR A 451 29.32 32.51 -9.03
C THR A 451 28.47 32.39 -10.30
N LEU A 452 27.23 32.88 -10.23
CA LEU A 452 26.31 32.90 -11.37
C LEU A 452 26.13 34.35 -11.86
N ASP A 453 26.33 34.58 -13.15
CA ASP A 453 26.20 35.89 -13.80
C ASP A 453 27.08 37.01 -13.23
N ASP A 454 28.24 36.65 -12.68
CA ASP A 454 29.15 37.53 -11.90
C ASP A 454 28.49 38.10 -10.62
N ARG A 455 27.53 37.38 -10.03
CA ARG A 455 26.76 37.81 -8.85
C ARG A 455 26.82 36.78 -7.71
N GLY A 456 26.66 37.30 -6.49
CA GLY A 456 26.55 36.50 -5.27
C GLY A 456 27.86 35.87 -4.80
N SER A 457 27.76 35.01 -3.78
CA SER A 457 28.83 34.09 -3.38
C SER A 457 28.89 32.89 -4.31
N ALA A 458 30.04 32.22 -4.39
CA ALA A 458 30.18 31.00 -5.17
C ALA A 458 29.33 29.86 -4.56
N GLN A 459 28.55 29.18 -5.39
CA GLN A 459 27.68 28.06 -5.01
C GLN A 459 28.08 26.79 -5.76
N GLN A 460 27.62 25.63 -5.26
CA GLN A 460 27.90 24.35 -5.90
C GLN A 460 26.95 24.12 -7.09
N HIS A 461 27.53 23.89 -8.26
CA HIS A 461 26.82 23.58 -9.49
C HIS A 461 27.36 22.30 -10.13
N PHE A 462 26.50 21.57 -10.84
CA PHE A 462 26.89 20.41 -11.64
C PHE A 462 26.67 20.73 -13.11
N VAL A 463 27.71 20.49 -13.92
CA VAL A 463 27.74 20.93 -15.32
C VAL A 463 28.21 19.75 -16.19
N LEU A 464 27.41 19.44 -17.20
CA LEU A 464 27.61 18.40 -18.21
C LEU A 464 28.34 18.99 -19.43
N GLY A 465 29.40 18.34 -19.92
CA GLY A 465 30.10 18.83 -21.11
C GLY A 465 31.23 17.94 -21.62
N PHE A 466 31.81 18.34 -22.75
CA PHE A 466 32.85 17.60 -23.46
C PHE A 466 34.24 17.95 -22.93
N LEU A 467 35.03 16.96 -22.53
CA LEU A 467 36.44 17.16 -22.20
C LEU A 467 37.31 17.26 -23.45
N GLY A 468 37.37 18.46 -24.02
CA GLY A 468 38.59 18.86 -24.71
C GLY A 468 39.77 18.79 -23.74
N ASN A 469 40.78 17.97 -24.04
CA ASN A 469 42.05 17.95 -23.32
C ASN A 469 42.73 19.33 -23.44
N ASN A 470 43.56 19.69 -22.46
CA ASN A 470 44.19 21.01 -22.36
C ASN A 470 44.88 21.46 -23.66
N GLY A 471 44.24 22.37 -24.40
CA GLY A 471 44.86 23.30 -25.35
C GLY A 471 45.27 22.79 -26.74
N THR A 472 45.42 21.48 -26.99
CA THR A 472 46.10 21.00 -28.21
C THR A 472 45.37 19.96 -29.06
N THR A 473 44.32 19.29 -28.55
CA THR A 473 43.52 18.34 -29.36
C THR A 473 42.17 18.95 -29.71
N ASN A 474 42.12 19.58 -30.89
CA ASN A 474 40.86 19.87 -31.55
C ASN A 474 40.15 18.53 -31.81
N PRO A 475 38.86 18.34 -31.48
CA PRO A 475 38.18 17.09 -31.81
C PRO A 475 38.09 16.96 -33.34
N GLU A 476 38.84 16.02 -33.91
CA GLU A 476 38.79 15.74 -35.35
C GLU A 476 37.37 15.37 -35.77
N SER A 477 37.05 15.68 -37.02
CA SER A 477 35.67 15.87 -37.49
C SER A 477 34.74 14.70 -37.17
N ASN A 478 33.77 14.92 -36.28
CA ASN A 478 32.40 14.39 -36.31
C ASN A 478 31.60 14.95 -35.13
N GLU A 479 30.31 15.22 -35.35
CA GLU A 479 29.46 16.06 -34.50
C GLU A 479 29.35 15.54 -33.05
N SER A 480 29.84 16.32 -32.08
CA SER A 480 29.72 16.02 -30.65
C SER A 480 28.32 16.34 -30.13
N TYR A 481 27.56 15.33 -29.69
CA TYR A 481 26.21 15.50 -29.14
C TYR A 481 25.92 14.62 -27.92
N TYR A 482 24.95 15.04 -27.11
CA TYR A 482 24.31 14.22 -26.09
C TYR A 482 22.79 14.37 -26.13
N SER A 483 22.08 13.55 -25.37
CA SER A 483 20.62 13.59 -25.28
C SER A 483 20.09 13.25 -23.89
N PHE A 484 18.96 13.84 -23.56
CA PHE A 484 18.18 13.62 -22.35
C PHE A 484 16.70 13.62 -22.72
N TYR A 485 15.80 13.55 -21.73
CA TYR A 485 14.37 13.49 -21.98
C TYR A 485 13.62 14.53 -21.13
N VAL A 486 12.59 15.13 -21.71
CA VAL A 486 11.68 16.06 -21.05
C VAL A 486 10.29 15.45 -21.03
N ASN A 487 9.75 15.21 -19.84
CA ASN A 487 8.37 14.77 -19.66
C ASN A 487 7.46 16.01 -19.55
N ALA A 488 6.90 16.44 -20.68
CA ALA A 488 6.11 17.67 -20.75
C ALA A 488 4.66 17.39 -20.30
N PRO A 489 4.09 18.17 -19.35
CA PRO A 489 2.74 17.96 -18.83
C PRO A 489 1.64 18.19 -19.89
N GLN A 490 1.93 18.97 -20.92
CA GLN A 490 1.07 19.23 -22.07
C GLN A 490 1.87 19.49 -23.34
N LYS A 491 1.20 19.45 -24.51
CA LYS A 491 1.80 19.79 -25.81
C LYS A 491 1.91 21.31 -25.95
N GLY A 492 3.01 21.80 -26.52
CA GLY A 492 3.16 23.21 -26.90
C GLY A 492 4.60 23.67 -27.02
N ASN A 493 4.81 24.96 -27.23
CA ASN A 493 6.15 25.57 -27.28
C ASN A 493 6.68 25.82 -25.86
N TYR A 494 7.85 25.28 -25.56
CA TYR A 494 8.55 25.47 -24.29
C TYR A 494 9.76 26.39 -24.49
N ASP A 495 9.77 27.52 -23.80
CA ASP A 495 10.92 28.42 -23.70
C ASP A 495 12.02 27.79 -22.85
N ILE A 496 13.25 27.88 -23.36
CA ILE A 496 14.40 27.20 -22.76
C ILE A 496 15.31 28.24 -22.09
N SER A 497 15.70 27.94 -20.86
CA SER A 497 16.76 28.64 -20.13
C SER A 497 17.68 27.64 -19.44
N GLY A 498 18.86 28.07 -19.02
CA GLY A 498 19.77 27.22 -18.27
C GLY A 498 21.07 27.91 -17.88
N ILE A 499 21.95 27.14 -17.24
CA ILE A 499 23.28 27.58 -16.84
C ILE A 499 24.31 27.03 -17.83
N PHE A 500 25.33 27.81 -18.21
CA PHE A 500 26.40 27.36 -19.09
C PHE A 500 27.80 27.85 -18.68
N SER A 501 28.81 27.16 -19.21
CA SER A 501 30.20 27.61 -19.29
C SER A 501 30.77 27.30 -20.68
N SER A 502 31.13 28.33 -21.45
CA SER A 502 31.80 28.17 -22.75
C SER A 502 33.32 28.09 -22.63
N GLY A 503 33.90 28.71 -21.59
CA GLY A 503 35.34 28.83 -21.37
C GLY A 503 36.04 29.82 -22.31
N GLU A 504 35.30 30.74 -22.93
CA GLU A 504 35.80 31.59 -24.03
C GLU A 504 36.03 33.04 -23.56
N THR A 505 37.20 33.60 -23.87
CA THR A 505 37.61 34.94 -23.42
C THR A 505 37.30 36.08 -24.41
N ASN A 506 36.95 35.76 -25.66
CA ASN A 506 36.82 36.75 -26.72
C ASN A 506 35.61 36.50 -27.62
N ASN A 507 35.15 37.58 -28.27
CA ASN A 507 33.98 37.57 -29.16
C ASN A 507 34.21 36.79 -30.47
N ASN A 508 35.44 36.37 -30.77
CA ASN A 508 35.76 35.66 -32.02
C ASN A 508 35.51 34.16 -31.87
N ASN A 509 35.61 33.61 -30.64
CA ASN A 509 35.29 32.22 -30.33
C ASN A 509 33.88 32.02 -29.77
N ILE A 510 32.87 32.60 -30.42
CA ILE A 510 31.46 32.30 -30.14
C ILE A 510 31.22 30.78 -30.09
N ARG A 511 30.55 30.34 -29.03
CA ARG A 511 29.83 29.06 -28.96
C ARG A 511 28.32 29.30 -28.92
N GLY A 512 27.58 28.24 -29.15
CA GLY A 512 26.13 28.22 -29.06
C GLY A 512 25.62 26.80 -28.91
N ILE A 513 24.33 26.67 -28.70
CA ILE A 513 23.62 25.41 -28.47
C ILE A 513 22.55 25.28 -29.53
N ILE A 514 22.41 24.08 -30.12
CA ILE A 514 21.19 23.69 -30.81
C ILE A 514 20.56 22.54 -30.03
N LEU A 515 19.25 22.64 -29.77
CA LEU A 515 18.44 21.60 -29.16
C LEU A 515 17.38 21.13 -30.15
N TRP A 516 17.38 19.84 -30.48
CA TRP A 516 16.38 19.20 -31.33
C TRP A 516 15.46 18.28 -30.53
N ARG A 517 14.25 18.08 -31.05
CA ARG A 517 13.36 17.02 -30.58
C ARG A 517 13.49 15.76 -31.43
N ASP A 518 13.50 14.60 -30.77
CA ASP A 518 13.44 13.23 -31.30
C ASP A 518 14.65 12.78 -32.15
N SER A 519 14.99 13.54 -33.18
CA SER A 519 16.03 13.25 -34.17
C SER A 519 17.00 14.42 -34.37
N TYR A 520 18.25 14.10 -34.70
CA TYR A 520 19.28 15.09 -34.98
C TYR A 520 19.03 15.79 -36.32
N ASN A 521 19.40 17.07 -36.45
CA ASN A 521 19.13 17.91 -37.62
C ASN A 521 17.64 18.09 -38.03
N ASN A 522 16.68 17.72 -37.17
CA ASN A 522 15.24 18.02 -37.31
C ASN A 522 14.98 19.54 -37.50
N ASP A 523 13.84 19.92 -38.08
CA ASP A 523 13.37 21.30 -38.16
C ASP A 523 12.75 21.81 -36.86
N LYS A 524 12.21 20.92 -36.02
CA LYS A 524 11.83 21.25 -34.64
C LYS A 524 13.10 21.42 -33.79
N LYS A 525 13.67 22.64 -33.80
CA LYS A 525 14.91 22.99 -33.10
C LYS A 525 14.87 24.39 -32.46
N ALA A 526 15.40 24.49 -31.24
CA ALA A 526 15.75 25.76 -30.61
C ALA A 526 17.26 26.00 -30.78
N ARG A 527 17.67 27.27 -30.97
CA ARG A 527 19.09 27.64 -31.12
C ARG A 527 19.43 28.91 -30.34
N PHE A 528 20.56 28.87 -29.65
CA PHE A 528 21.14 29.96 -28.87
C PHE A 528 22.56 30.21 -29.35
N ASP A 529 22.90 31.46 -29.66
CA ASP A 529 24.20 31.85 -30.22
C ASP A 529 24.88 32.88 -29.31
N ARG A 530 26.19 33.08 -29.48
CA ARG A 530 26.98 34.09 -28.74
C ARG A 530 27.01 33.86 -27.21
N LEU A 531 26.90 32.60 -26.80
CA LEU A 531 27.02 32.20 -25.40
C LEU A 531 28.48 32.28 -24.96
N ILE A 532 28.81 33.34 -24.22
CA ILE A 532 30.16 33.67 -23.77
C ILE A 532 30.17 33.72 -22.24
N SER A 533 30.97 32.82 -21.64
CA SER A 533 31.44 32.93 -20.26
C SER A 533 32.96 32.92 -20.28
N PHE A 534 33.59 33.77 -19.47
CA PHE A 534 35.05 33.82 -19.33
C PHE A 534 35.67 32.44 -19.04
N ASN A 535 36.97 32.29 -19.32
CA ASN A 535 37.76 31.07 -19.06
C ASN A 535 38.06 30.80 -17.56
N SER A 536 37.20 31.30 -16.67
CA SER A 536 37.37 31.24 -15.22
C SER A 536 36.43 30.19 -14.65
N TRP A 537 37.01 29.10 -14.13
CA TRP A 537 36.28 27.90 -13.69
C TRP A 537 35.44 28.10 -12.41
N ASP A 538 35.46 29.31 -11.84
CA ASP A 538 34.66 29.84 -10.73
C ASP A 538 33.47 30.71 -11.19
N LYS A 539 33.19 30.77 -12.50
CA LYS A 539 32.13 31.60 -13.08
C LYS A 539 31.26 30.82 -14.07
N LEU A 540 29.95 30.89 -13.86
CA LEU A 540 28.92 30.37 -14.76
C LEU A 540 28.00 31.52 -15.21
N LYS A 541 27.38 31.35 -16.38
CA LYS A 541 26.40 32.30 -16.93
C LYS A 541 25.04 31.65 -17.11
N THR A 542 23.96 32.42 -17.03
CA THR A 542 22.65 31.98 -17.51
C THR A 542 22.45 32.32 -18.97
N PHE A 543 21.55 31.57 -19.63
CA PHE A 543 20.95 31.94 -20.91
C PHE A 543 19.43 31.74 -20.83
N THR A 544 18.67 32.50 -21.62
CA THR A 544 17.21 32.41 -21.72
C THR A 544 16.76 32.56 -23.19
N LYS A 545 15.44 32.58 -23.42
CA LYS A 545 14.81 32.94 -24.71
C LYS A 545 15.38 34.22 -25.34
N THR A 546 15.90 35.18 -24.56
CA THR A 546 16.53 36.40 -25.08
C THR A 546 17.79 36.15 -25.91
N ASP A 547 18.53 35.08 -25.59
CA ASP A 547 19.87 34.78 -26.14
C ASP A 547 19.80 33.86 -27.37
N LYS A 548 18.59 33.78 -27.96
CA LYS A 548 18.29 33.00 -29.15
C LYS A 548 19.05 33.51 -30.38
N ALA A 549 19.36 32.60 -31.29
CA ALA A 549 19.90 32.96 -32.60
C ALA A 549 18.88 33.73 -33.45
N SER A 550 19.38 34.56 -34.37
CA SER A 550 18.53 35.27 -35.34
C SER A 550 17.71 34.29 -36.17
N GLY A 551 16.42 34.59 -36.35
CA GLY A 551 15.45 33.70 -37.03
C GLY A 551 14.84 32.61 -36.15
N PHE A 552 15.28 32.42 -34.89
CA PHE A 552 14.73 31.39 -33.99
C PHE A 552 13.75 31.97 -32.96
N SER A 553 12.93 31.08 -32.38
CA SER A 553 11.95 31.37 -31.33
C SER A 553 12.59 31.58 -29.95
N GLY A 554 13.66 30.81 -29.65
CA GLY A 554 14.14 30.56 -28.28
C GLY A 554 13.36 29.46 -27.55
N SER A 555 12.51 28.75 -28.28
CA SER A 555 11.52 27.78 -27.78
C SER A 555 11.56 26.48 -28.59
N LEU A 556 11.19 25.36 -27.98
CA LEU A 556 11.05 24.06 -28.66
C LEU A 556 9.64 23.51 -28.48
N GLU A 557 8.99 23.06 -29.56
CA GLU A 557 7.66 22.44 -29.50
C GLU A 557 7.75 21.01 -28.96
N LEU A 558 7.20 20.75 -27.78
CA LEU A 558 7.12 19.42 -27.17
C LEU A 558 5.71 18.83 -27.32
N GLU A 559 5.62 17.50 -27.46
CA GLU A 559 4.36 16.76 -27.27
C GLU A 559 4.09 16.54 -25.78
N LYS A 560 2.84 16.22 -25.40
CA LYS A 560 2.56 15.77 -24.03
C LYS A 560 3.24 14.42 -23.76
N GLY A 561 3.84 14.27 -22.59
CA GLY A 561 4.58 13.07 -22.20
C GLY A 561 6.07 13.18 -22.50
N LEU A 562 6.72 12.03 -22.70
CA LEU A 562 8.18 11.96 -22.81
C LEU A 562 8.69 12.36 -24.20
N ASN A 563 9.49 13.42 -24.26
CA ASN A 563 10.16 13.91 -25.46
C ASN A 563 11.67 13.66 -25.36
N LYS A 564 12.30 13.10 -26.39
CA LYS A 564 13.77 13.02 -26.44
C LYS A 564 14.33 14.35 -26.92
N ILE A 565 15.27 14.93 -26.18
CA ILE A 565 15.98 16.16 -26.56
C ILE A 565 17.43 15.79 -26.91
N ILE A 566 17.92 16.25 -28.06
CA ILE A 566 19.32 16.09 -28.50
C ILE A 566 19.98 17.45 -28.51
N VAL A 567 21.22 17.54 -28.00
CA VAL A 567 21.99 18.78 -27.87
C VAL A 567 23.35 18.64 -28.56
N SER A 568 23.71 19.58 -29.43
CA SER A 568 25.07 19.76 -29.93
C SER A 568 25.46 21.25 -29.98
N GLY A 569 26.71 21.51 -30.37
CA GLY A 569 27.17 22.87 -30.63
C GLY A 569 26.58 23.44 -31.92
N ASN A 570 26.59 24.76 -32.05
CA ASN A 570 26.01 25.48 -33.20
C ASN A 570 26.89 25.52 -34.46
N MET A 571 28.06 24.88 -34.47
CA MET A 571 29.01 24.84 -35.59
C MET A 571 29.69 23.46 -35.70
N PRO A 572 29.93 22.90 -36.91
CA PRO A 572 30.47 21.54 -37.08
C PRO A 572 31.80 21.26 -36.38
N ALA A 573 32.62 22.29 -36.15
CA ALA A 573 33.93 22.21 -35.51
C ALA A 573 33.97 22.71 -34.06
N LYS A 574 32.81 22.97 -33.42
CA LYS A 574 32.75 23.42 -32.01
C LYS A 574 31.69 22.65 -31.22
N PRO A 575 32.06 21.92 -30.15
CA PRO A 575 31.08 21.30 -29.27
C PRO A 575 30.25 22.36 -28.53
N ALA A 576 29.10 21.95 -28.00
CA ALA A 576 28.29 22.79 -27.12
C ALA A 576 29.13 23.35 -25.94
N PRO A 577 28.79 24.53 -25.40
CA PRO A 577 29.29 24.91 -24.08
C PRO A 577 28.82 23.89 -23.03
N ASN A 578 29.57 23.77 -21.93
CA ASN A 578 29.22 22.88 -20.82
C ASN A 578 27.93 23.41 -20.18
N LEU A 579 26.88 22.59 -20.04
CA LEU A 579 25.56 23.01 -19.54
C LEU A 579 25.27 22.46 -18.14
N GLY A 580 24.80 23.32 -17.25
CA GLY A 580 24.09 22.90 -16.05
C GLY A 580 22.65 22.49 -16.40
N ASN A 581 21.83 22.26 -15.37
CA ASN A 581 20.41 21.93 -15.53
C ASN A 581 19.69 22.93 -16.45
N LEU A 582 18.83 22.41 -17.32
CA LEU A 582 18.02 23.20 -18.26
C LEU A 582 16.56 23.23 -17.82
N THR A 583 15.93 24.40 -17.92
CA THR A 583 14.52 24.61 -17.59
C THR A 583 13.73 24.87 -18.88
N PHE A 584 12.63 24.14 -19.02
CA PHE A 584 11.66 24.24 -20.10
C PHE A 584 10.36 24.80 -19.52
N THR A 585 9.95 26.00 -19.95
CA THR A 585 8.70 26.63 -19.46
C THR A 585 7.75 26.85 -20.63
N LEU A 586 6.53 26.31 -20.56
CA LEU A 586 5.54 26.48 -21.62
C LEU A 586 5.26 27.96 -21.87
N THR A 587 5.39 28.41 -23.12
CA THR A 587 4.94 29.73 -23.55
C THR A 587 3.42 29.77 -23.46
N THR A 588 2.88 30.45 -22.45
CA THR A 588 1.48 30.85 -22.43
C THR A 588 1.26 31.89 -23.53
N ILE A 589 0.23 31.68 -24.36
CA ILE A 589 -0.21 32.69 -25.33
C ILE A 589 -0.91 33.78 -24.52
N ASP A 590 -0.37 34.99 -24.49
CA ASP A 590 -1.02 36.13 -23.84
C ASP A 590 -2.27 36.51 -24.65
N SER A 591 -3.45 36.24 -24.08
CA SER A 591 -4.77 36.36 -24.71
C SER A 591 -5.24 37.79 -24.92
N ARG A 592 -4.30 38.73 -25.01
CA ARG A 592 -4.46 40.17 -25.25
C ARG A 592 -3.90 40.61 -26.62
N SER A 593 -3.61 39.64 -27.50
CA SER A 593 -3.00 39.85 -28.82
C SER A 593 -3.80 39.19 -29.96
N MET A 594 -5.13 39.20 -29.84
CA MET A 594 -6.12 38.93 -30.90
C MET A 594 -7.11 40.09 -30.96
#